data_AF-A0A960XTA1-F1
#
_entry.id   AF-A0A960XTA1-F1
#
_cell.length_a   1.000
_cell.length_b   1.000
_cell.length_c   1.000
_cell.angle_alpha   90.00
_cell.angle_beta   90.00
_cell.angle_gamma   90.00
#
_symmetry.space_group_name_H-M   'P 1'
#
loop_
_entity.id
_entity.type
_entity.pdbx_description
1 polymer ?
#
loop_
_entity_poly.entity_id
_entity_poly.type
_entity_poly.pdbx_seq_one_letter_code
_entity_poly.pdbx_strand_id
1 'polypeptide(L)'
;DWVAHRFGKWSGNSYLRALTVMAIVVMPLSAFLNNTPVVVVFLPVLVAYCRETGRKPGKFLLPLSFLSILGGTITLIGTSTTLLVAGVAADHGQPAFGIFEISKLGVIYAVVGYLYFLLVGRHLLPDREAPTSLRGNEDNRMFFSAVEIREGFESTGKRVVEVPQFLHGKSSLVYEVLRFGRAITDVPLDAITIHTGDVIWLRATSKQLAEIRATKGLKMHHETVARPADDDSEQSREIHTVEAIIGRHSRLVGRTVRESNIRRRYGVVVAAIHRRGAEMTTGYQDIQLAFGDTLLLEGPAHSLAQLQREEDFLSLSEHGVSIPRKSRVLVASGILLAVVLSAAFNLLPIASAALIGAVAVILTRCLDARDAYKAVEWNILFLIYG
;
A
#
# COMPACT_ATOMS: atom_id res chain seq x y z
N ASP A 1 -11.44 0.91 5.88
CA ASP A 1 -12.68 1.17 5.11
C ASP A 1 -13.75 1.96 5.85
N TRP A 2 -14.34 1.46 6.95
CA TRP A 2 -15.43 2.19 7.63
C TRP A 2 -15.00 3.57 8.14
N VAL A 3 -13.84 3.66 8.79
CA VAL A 3 -13.24 4.94 9.23
C VAL A 3 -12.93 5.82 8.02
N ALA A 4 -12.45 5.24 6.92
CA ALA A 4 -12.08 5.98 5.71
C ALA A 4 -13.27 6.68 5.06
N HIS A 5 -14.35 5.92 4.82
CA HIS A 5 -15.56 6.41 4.20
C HIS A 5 -16.26 7.46 5.07
N ARG A 6 -16.19 7.31 6.39
CA ARG A 6 -16.84 8.24 7.33
C ARG A 6 -16.01 9.50 7.54
N PHE A 7 -14.68 9.37 7.54
CA PHE A 7 -13.74 10.49 7.54
C PHE A 7 -13.99 11.42 6.36
N GLY A 8 -14.00 10.90 5.12
CA GLY A 8 -14.26 11.73 3.93
C GLY A 8 -15.59 12.51 4.01
N LYS A 9 -16.65 11.88 4.51
CA LYS A 9 -17.97 12.52 4.68
C LYS A 9 -17.99 13.61 5.75
N TRP A 10 -17.28 13.44 6.86
CA TRP A 10 -17.21 14.43 7.95
C TRP A 10 -16.22 15.57 7.67
N SER A 11 -15.11 15.27 7.00
CA SER A 11 -14.07 16.22 6.64
C SER A 11 -14.54 17.21 5.56
N GLY A 12 -15.36 16.75 4.61
CA GLY A 12 -15.74 17.54 3.44
C GLY A 12 -14.51 18.04 2.66
N ASN A 13 -14.62 19.16 1.94
CA ASN A 13 -13.51 19.69 1.14
C ASN A 13 -12.66 20.77 1.84
N SER A 14 -12.88 21.05 3.13
CA SER A 14 -12.17 22.11 3.86
C SER A 14 -10.99 21.55 4.66
N TYR A 15 -9.81 22.15 4.50
CA TYR A 15 -8.59 21.79 5.25
C TYR A 15 -8.81 21.81 6.76
N LEU A 16 -9.45 22.88 7.27
CA LEU A 16 -9.68 23.05 8.70
C LEU A 16 -10.62 21.96 9.24
N ARG A 17 -11.71 21.66 8.52
CA ARG A 17 -12.62 20.58 8.92
C ARG A 17 -11.93 19.22 8.92
N ALA A 18 -11.13 18.92 7.89
CA ALA A 18 -10.37 17.68 7.82
C ALA A 18 -9.35 17.55 8.97
N LEU A 19 -8.63 18.63 9.29
CA LEU A 19 -7.69 18.68 10.41
C LEU A 19 -8.42 18.48 11.76
N THR A 20 -9.57 19.14 11.95
CA THR A 20 -10.39 18.99 13.17
C THR A 20 -10.96 17.59 13.33
N VAL A 21 -11.51 17.00 12.26
CA VAL A 21 -12.01 15.62 12.30
C VAL A 21 -10.86 14.65 12.59
N MET A 22 -9.70 14.85 11.98
CA MET A 22 -8.51 14.06 12.27
C MET A 22 -8.10 14.17 13.74
N ALA A 23 -8.02 15.39 14.28
CA ALA A 23 -7.74 15.65 15.68
C ALA A 23 -8.71 14.93 16.63
N ILE A 24 -10.02 15.06 16.39
CA ILE A 24 -11.08 14.48 17.22
C ILE A 24 -11.04 12.94 17.21
N VAL A 25 -10.60 12.32 16.12
CA VAL A 25 -10.56 10.86 16.02
C VAL A 25 -9.21 10.30 16.47
N VAL A 26 -8.11 10.88 16.00
CA VAL A 26 -6.75 10.39 16.24
C VAL A 26 -6.33 10.58 17.69
N MET A 27 -6.55 11.75 18.30
CA MET A 27 -6.06 12.00 19.66
C MET A 27 -6.71 11.07 20.70
N PRO A 28 -8.05 10.89 20.75
CA PRO A 28 -8.64 9.95 21.68
C PRO A 28 -8.25 8.51 21.39
N LEU A 29 -8.09 8.13 20.12
CA LEU A 29 -7.66 6.78 19.77
C LEU A 29 -6.22 6.50 20.24
N SER A 30 -5.31 7.44 20.02
CA SER A 30 -3.92 7.37 20.49
C SER A 30 -3.82 7.48 22.01
N ALA A 31 -4.81 8.04 22.69
CA ALA A 31 -4.85 8.06 24.15
C ALA A 31 -4.95 6.65 24.74
N PHE A 32 -5.46 5.65 24.01
CA PHE A 32 -5.60 4.27 24.50
C PHE A 32 -4.80 3.25 23.69
N LEU A 33 -4.16 3.67 22.59
CA LEU A 33 -3.35 2.83 21.72
C LEU A 33 -2.00 3.49 21.49
N ASN A 34 -0.94 2.68 21.37
CA ASN A 34 0.36 3.22 20.97
C ASN A 34 0.25 3.91 19.59
N ASN A 35 1.11 4.90 19.36
CA ASN A 35 1.02 5.83 18.22
C ASN A 35 1.16 5.12 16.86
N THR A 36 1.99 4.08 16.79
CA THR A 36 2.34 3.38 15.54
C THR A 36 1.13 2.76 14.83
N PRO A 37 0.31 1.91 15.49
CA PRO A 37 -0.94 1.41 14.91
C PRO A 37 -1.88 2.51 14.41
N VAL A 38 -2.02 3.60 15.15
CA VAL A 38 -2.92 4.70 14.79
C VAL A 38 -2.47 5.34 13.48
N VAL A 39 -1.19 5.66 13.34
CA VAL A 39 -0.64 6.24 12.11
C VAL A 39 -0.81 5.28 10.93
N VAL A 40 -0.50 3.99 11.11
CA VAL A 40 -0.63 2.98 10.04
C VAL A 40 -2.07 2.85 9.54
N VAL A 41 -3.05 2.89 10.44
CA VAL A 41 -4.47 2.80 10.08
C VAL A 41 -4.96 4.07 9.37
N PHE A 42 -4.50 5.25 9.78
CA PHE A 42 -4.95 6.53 9.22
C PHE A 42 -4.19 6.97 7.97
N LEU A 43 -2.96 6.49 7.78
CA LEU A 43 -2.14 6.79 6.60
C LEU A 43 -2.88 6.56 5.27
N PRO A 44 -3.42 5.35 4.97
CA PRO A 44 -4.11 5.12 3.71
C PRO A 44 -5.40 5.94 3.59
N VAL A 45 -6.09 6.21 4.72
CA VAL A 45 -7.30 7.02 4.77
C VAL A 45 -7.02 8.46 4.34
N LEU A 46 -5.98 9.07 4.91
CA LEU A 46 -5.61 10.45 4.59
C LEU A 46 -5.08 10.58 3.18
N VAL A 47 -4.32 9.60 2.69
CA VAL A 47 -3.84 9.57 1.31
C VAL A 47 -5.00 9.50 0.32
N ALA A 48 -5.98 8.62 0.56
CA ALA A 48 -7.19 8.54 -0.26
C ALA A 48 -7.98 9.86 -0.23
N TYR A 49 -8.19 10.44 0.96
CA TYR A 49 -8.85 11.75 1.11
C TYR A 49 -8.13 12.86 0.34
N CYS A 50 -6.79 12.91 0.41
CA CYS A 50 -6.00 13.87 -0.33
C CYS A 50 -6.13 13.69 -1.85
N ARG A 51 -6.22 12.44 -2.32
CA ARG A 51 -6.44 12.11 -3.73
C ARG A 51 -7.81 12.59 -4.21
N GLU A 52 -8.87 12.35 -3.45
CA GLU A 52 -10.23 12.78 -3.79
C GLU A 52 -10.40 14.30 -3.78
N THR A 53 -9.69 15.00 -2.87
CA THR A 53 -9.83 16.46 -2.70
C THR A 53 -8.75 17.28 -3.43
N GLY A 54 -7.81 16.62 -4.12
CA GLY A 54 -6.67 17.27 -4.79
C GLY A 54 -5.70 17.97 -3.84
N ARG A 55 -5.70 17.62 -2.54
CA ARG A 55 -4.84 18.24 -1.53
C ARG A 55 -3.52 17.51 -1.39
N LYS A 56 -2.48 18.23 -0.96
CA LYS A 56 -1.13 17.65 -0.76
C LYS A 56 -1.06 16.84 0.54
N PRO A 57 -0.67 15.55 0.49
CA PRO A 57 -0.59 14.68 1.68
C PRO A 57 0.33 15.20 2.79
N GLY A 58 1.44 15.88 2.45
CA GLY A 58 2.36 16.44 3.44
C GLY A 58 1.70 17.35 4.48
N LYS A 59 0.57 18.01 4.13
CA LYS A 59 -0.20 18.87 5.05
C LYS A 59 -1.03 18.13 6.09
N PHE A 60 -1.21 16.82 5.93
CA PHE A 60 -2.01 15.99 6.82
C PHE A 60 -1.17 14.90 7.49
N LEU A 61 -0.17 14.35 6.81
CA LEU A 61 0.67 13.28 7.35
C LEU A 61 1.53 13.76 8.53
N LEU A 62 2.09 14.97 8.45
CA LEU A 62 2.87 15.52 9.56
C LEU A 62 1.97 15.83 10.78
N PRO A 63 0.84 16.53 10.63
CA PRO A 63 -0.12 16.67 11.73
C PRO A 63 -0.64 15.34 12.27
N LEU A 64 -0.86 14.32 11.44
CA LEU A 64 -1.27 12.98 11.92
C LEU A 64 -0.26 12.42 12.93
N SER A 65 1.03 12.46 12.58
CA SER A 65 2.10 11.96 13.46
C SER A 65 2.13 12.72 14.78
N PHE A 66 2.11 14.05 14.75
CA PHE A 66 2.15 14.86 15.97
C PHE A 66 0.88 14.74 16.80
N LEU A 67 -0.30 14.73 16.19
CA LEU A 67 -1.57 14.56 16.92
C LEU A 67 -1.66 13.16 17.55
N SER A 68 -1.10 12.13 16.91
CA SER A 68 -0.98 10.80 17.52
C SER A 68 -0.09 10.86 18.77
N ILE A 69 1.11 11.44 18.66
CA ILE A 69 2.03 11.61 19.80
C ILE A 69 1.36 12.39 20.95
N LEU A 70 0.73 13.52 20.64
CA LEU A 70 0.03 14.35 21.62
C LEU A 70 -1.13 13.60 22.28
N GLY A 71 -1.91 12.85 21.48
CA GLY A 71 -2.99 11.99 21.99
C GLY A 71 -2.47 10.93 22.96
N GLY A 72 -1.33 10.31 22.64
CA GLY A 72 -0.68 9.32 23.50
C GLY A 72 -0.34 9.83 24.89
N THR A 73 -0.08 11.13 25.04
CA THR A 73 0.23 11.74 26.35
C THR A 73 -1.00 11.96 27.24
N ILE A 74 -2.23 11.72 26.74
CA ILE A 74 -3.46 11.95 27.49
C ILE A 74 -3.67 10.90 28.58
N THR A 75 -3.26 9.65 28.39
CA THR A 75 -3.38 8.62 29.44
C THR A 75 -2.06 7.93 29.72
N LEU A 76 -2.01 7.22 30.84
CA LEU A 76 -0.86 6.40 31.20
C LEU A 76 -0.56 5.31 30.16
N ILE A 77 -1.57 4.82 29.43
CA ILE A 77 -1.43 3.72 28.47
C ILE A 77 -0.88 4.19 27.12
N GLY A 78 -1.18 5.43 26.73
CA GLY A 78 -0.99 5.89 25.35
C GLY A 78 0.46 5.94 24.87
N THR A 79 1.44 6.03 25.78
CA THR A 79 2.87 5.92 25.42
C THR A 79 3.64 5.02 26.36
N SER A 80 4.62 4.29 25.80
CA SER A 80 5.56 3.48 26.56
C SER A 80 6.38 4.29 27.56
N THR A 81 6.71 5.55 27.24
CA THR A 81 7.43 6.44 28.16
C THR A 81 6.63 6.73 29.42
N THR A 82 5.32 6.89 29.32
CA THR A 82 4.48 7.15 30.49
C THR A 82 4.38 5.92 31.40
N LEU A 83 4.25 4.73 30.80
CA LEU A 83 4.26 3.46 31.54
C LEU A 83 5.60 3.21 32.23
N LEU A 84 6.71 3.55 31.58
CA LEU A 84 8.05 3.42 32.16
C LEU A 84 8.21 4.33 33.38
N VAL A 85 7.81 5.59 33.27
CA VAL A 85 7.85 6.54 34.41
C VAL A 85 6.98 6.02 35.57
N ALA A 86 5.80 5.47 35.27
CA ALA A 86 4.95 4.89 36.30
C ALA A 86 5.54 3.63 36.94
N GLY A 87 6.21 2.78 36.17
CA GLY A 87 6.92 1.60 36.68
C GLY A 87 8.05 1.99 37.62
N VAL A 88 8.94 2.87 37.17
CA VAL A 88 10.08 3.35 37.98
C VAL A 88 9.59 4.06 39.25
N ALA A 89 8.54 4.88 39.17
CA ALA A 89 8.00 5.54 40.37
C ALA A 89 7.47 4.52 41.40
N ALA A 90 6.79 3.46 40.94
CA ALA A 90 6.30 2.40 41.80
C ALA A 90 7.45 1.63 42.47
N ASP A 91 8.54 1.34 41.75
CA ASP A 91 9.74 0.68 42.29
C ASP A 91 10.42 1.54 43.38
N HIS A 92 10.30 2.86 43.28
CA HIS A 92 10.76 3.81 44.29
C HIS A 92 9.75 4.06 45.43
N GLY A 93 8.69 3.25 45.54
CA GLY A 93 7.73 3.29 46.63
C GLY A 93 6.67 4.41 46.52
N GLN A 94 6.52 5.05 45.35
CA GLN A 94 5.42 5.98 45.11
C GLN A 94 4.10 5.22 44.90
N PRO A 95 2.95 5.85 45.22
CA PRO A 95 1.65 5.27 44.88
C PRO A 95 1.53 5.05 43.36
N ALA A 96 0.90 3.95 42.97
CA ALA A 96 0.71 3.62 41.56
C ALA A 96 -0.15 4.70 40.87
N PHE A 97 0.32 5.17 39.72
CA PHE A 97 -0.41 6.17 38.95
C PHE A 97 -1.75 5.63 38.45
N GLY A 98 -2.79 6.43 38.61
CA GLY A 98 -4.07 6.18 37.96
C GLY A 98 -4.00 6.42 36.45
N ILE A 99 -4.80 5.71 35.65
CA ILE A 99 -4.82 5.88 34.19
C ILE A 99 -5.05 7.35 33.78
N PHE A 100 -5.93 8.04 34.50
CA PHE A 100 -6.35 9.41 34.18
C PHE A 100 -5.66 10.49 35.03
N GLU A 101 -4.65 10.13 35.80
CA GLU A 101 -4.00 11.05 36.74
C GLU A 101 -3.31 12.21 36.00
N ILE A 102 -2.63 11.90 34.90
CA ILE A 102 -1.96 12.90 34.05
C ILE A 102 -2.91 13.53 33.01
N SER A 103 -4.14 13.05 32.87
CA SER A 103 -5.01 13.42 31.74
C SER A 103 -5.39 14.88 31.69
N LYS A 104 -5.50 15.56 32.85
CA LYS A 104 -5.77 17.00 32.87
C LYS A 104 -4.69 17.77 32.12
N LEU A 105 -3.42 17.48 32.43
CA LEU A 105 -2.28 18.10 31.77
C LEU A 105 -2.12 17.60 30.32
N GLY A 106 -2.32 16.31 30.08
CA GLY A 106 -2.26 15.72 28.74
C GLY A 106 -3.30 16.33 27.78
N VAL A 107 -4.54 16.55 28.24
CA VAL A 107 -5.58 17.22 27.44
C VAL A 107 -5.20 18.68 27.15
N ILE A 108 -4.69 19.42 28.14
CA ILE A 108 -4.22 20.80 27.91
C ILE A 108 -3.12 20.80 26.84
N TYR A 109 -2.13 19.92 26.96
CA TYR A 109 -1.03 19.79 26.01
C TYR A 109 -1.52 19.43 24.59
N ALA A 110 -2.44 18.47 24.49
CA ALA A 110 -3.05 18.06 23.23
C ALA A 110 -3.86 19.20 22.58
N VAL A 111 -4.64 19.96 23.35
CA VAL A 111 -5.41 21.12 22.87
C VAL A 111 -4.46 22.21 22.38
N VAL A 112 -3.41 22.53 23.12
CA VAL A 112 -2.40 23.54 22.70
C VAL A 112 -1.72 23.11 21.41
N GLY A 113 -1.30 21.86 21.29
CA GLY A 113 -0.70 21.33 20.07
C GLY A 113 -1.67 21.34 18.87
N TYR A 114 -2.93 20.99 19.09
CA TYR A 114 -3.97 21.11 18.07
C TYR A 114 -4.18 22.56 17.62
N LEU A 115 -4.27 23.51 18.56
CA LEU A 115 -4.40 24.94 18.25
C LEU A 115 -3.18 25.46 17.49
N TYR A 116 -1.98 24.99 17.83
CA TYR A 116 -0.77 25.31 17.07
C TYR A 116 -0.89 24.87 15.61
N PHE A 117 -1.33 23.63 15.34
CA PHE A 117 -1.54 23.17 13.96
C PHE A 117 -2.62 23.97 13.23
N LEU A 118 -3.69 24.32 13.93
CA LEU A 118 -4.80 25.08 13.38
C LEU A 118 -4.41 26.52 13.01
N LEU A 119 -3.63 27.19 13.86
CA LEU A 119 -3.28 28.60 13.70
C LEU A 119 -1.98 28.81 12.92
N VAL A 120 -0.90 28.15 13.34
CA VAL A 120 0.47 28.32 12.85
C VAL A 120 0.82 27.24 11.82
N GLY A 121 0.51 25.98 12.11
CA GLY A 121 0.84 24.84 11.25
C GLY A 121 0.30 25.00 9.84
N ARG A 122 -0.89 25.57 9.67
CA ARG A 122 -1.46 25.85 8.33
C ARG A 122 -0.57 26.70 7.41
N HIS A 123 0.32 27.53 7.98
CA HIS A 123 1.24 28.38 7.22
C HIS A 123 2.65 27.78 7.09
N LEU A 124 3.08 27.01 8.09
CA LEU A 124 4.43 26.44 8.16
C LEU A 124 4.56 25.07 7.47
N LEU A 125 3.43 24.36 7.30
CA LEU A 125 3.43 22.99 6.79
C LEU A 125 3.87 22.96 5.31
N PRO A 126 4.92 22.19 4.98
CA PRO A 126 5.46 22.16 3.64
C PRO A 126 4.52 21.44 2.68
N ASP A 127 4.51 21.96 1.45
CA ASP A 127 3.77 21.47 0.30
C ASP A 127 4.41 20.20 -0.29
N ARG A 128 4.60 19.14 0.52
CA ARG A 128 5.21 17.89 0.08
C ARG A 128 4.17 16.95 -0.54
N GLU A 129 4.51 16.38 -1.70
CA GLU A 129 3.75 15.28 -2.29
C GLU A 129 3.87 14.02 -1.40
N ALA A 130 2.90 13.12 -1.47
CA ALA A 130 3.05 11.81 -0.83
C ALA A 130 4.26 11.08 -1.42
N PRO A 131 4.98 10.27 -0.63
CA PRO A 131 5.89 9.26 -1.15
C PRO A 131 5.22 8.48 -2.28
N THR A 132 5.94 8.27 -3.37
CA THR A 132 5.42 7.63 -4.60
C THR A 132 4.80 6.26 -4.32
N SER A 133 5.31 5.54 -3.32
CA SER A 133 4.77 4.27 -2.81
C SER A 133 3.33 4.32 -2.29
N LEU A 134 2.82 5.50 -1.94
CA LEU A 134 1.45 5.71 -1.43
C LEU A 134 0.51 6.30 -2.49
N ARG A 135 1.01 6.76 -3.64
CA ARG A 135 0.16 7.09 -4.80
C ARG A 135 -0.40 5.79 -5.33
N GLY A 136 -1.58 5.39 -4.86
CA GLY A 136 -2.39 4.39 -5.54
C GLY A 136 -2.62 4.87 -6.98
N ASN A 137 -1.83 4.33 -7.91
CA ASN A 137 -1.86 4.62 -9.34
C ASN A 137 -3.16 4.05 -9.91
N GLU A 138 -4.32 4.67 -9.63
CA GLU A 138 -5.55 4.36 -10.37
C GLU A 138 -5.50 5.00 -11.76
N ASP A 139 -5.01 6.24 -11.86
CA ASP A 139 -4.95 6.98 -13.14
C ASP A 139 -3.78 6.49 -14.03
N ASN A 140 -2.80 5.80 -13.44
CA ASN A 140 -1.74 5.10 -14.16
C ASN A 140 -1.86 3.57 -14.02
N ARG A 141 -3.02 3.07 -13.55
CA ARG A 141 -3.27 1.62 -13.50
C ARG A 141 -3.36 1.16 -14.93
N MET A 142 -2.43 0.32 -15.32
CA MET A 142 -2.44 -0.22 -16.66
C MET A 142 -3.25 -1.50 -16.67
N PHE A 143 -4.17 -1.58 -17.61
CA PHE A 143 -5.06 -2.69 -17.81
C PHE A 143 -4.58 -3.48 -19.02
N PHE A 144 -4.64 -4.79 -18.92
CA PHE A 144 -4.33 -5.69 -20.02
C PHE A 144 -5.61 -5.95 -20.81
N SER A 145 -5.54 -5.83 -22.14
CA SER A 145 -6.67 -6.09 -23.01
C SER A 145 -6.20 -6.60 -24.38
N ALA A 146 -7.08 -7.33 -25.05
CA ALA A 146 -6.87 -7.80 -26.42
C ALA A 146 -7.74 -6.99 -27.38
N VAL A 147 -7.19 -6.71 -28.55
CA VAL A 147 -7.89 -6.01 -29.63
C VAL A 147 -7.72 -6.80 -30.91
N GLU A 148 -8.84 -7.20 -31.49
CA GLU A 148 -8.89 -7.80 -32.82
C GLU A 148 -8.95 -6.71 -33.88
N ILE A 149 -8.10 -6.83 -34.90
CA ILE A 149 -8.04 -5.89 -36.02
C ILE A 149 -9.01 -6.35 -37.10
N ARG A 150 -9.99 -5.50 -37.40
CA ARG A 150 -11.04 -5.77 -38.38
C ARG A 150 -10.86 -4.97 -39.66
N GLU A 151 -11.60 -5.37 -40.68
CA GLU A 151 -11.70 -4.64 -41.94
C GLU A 151 -12.16 -3.20 -41.66
N GLY A 152 -11.41 -2.23 -42.22
CA GLY A 152 -11.64 -0.80 -42.00
C GLY A 152 -10.72 -0.12 -40.99
N PHE A 153 -9.72 -0.81 -40.42
CA PHE A 153 -8.66 -0.15 -39.64
C PHE A 153 -7.65 0.56 -40.56
N GLU A 154 -7.59 1.89 -40.47
CA GLU A 154 -6.78 2.76 -41.37
C GLU A 154 -5.27 2.48 -41.34
N SER A 155 -4.76 1.84 -40.27
CA SER A 155 -3.33 1.54 -40.11
C SER A 155 -2.98 0.06 -40.39
N THR A 156 -3.84 -0.65 -41.13
CA THR A 156 -3.54 -2.00 -41.63
C THR A 156 -2.35 -1.93 -42.59
N GLY A 157 -1.37 -2.84 -42.43
CA GLY A 157 -0.14 -2.89 -43.21
C GLY A 157 1.02 -2.05 -42.65
N LYS A 158 0.78 -1.20 -41.64
CA LYS A 158 1.84 -0.42 -40.95
C LYS A 158 2.49 -1.25 -39.85
N ARG A 159 3.69 -0.81 -39.41
CA ARG A 159 4.36 -1.42 -38.26
C ARG A 159 3.65 -1.06 -36.97
N VAL A 160 3.67 -1.94 -35.97
CA VAL A 160 3.05 -1.69 -34.66
C VAL A 160 3.52 -0.38 -34.04
N VAL A 161 4.81 -0.05 -34.20
CA VAL A 161 5.43 1.19 -33.70
C VAL A 161 5.10 2.45 -34.48
N GLU A 162 4.34 2.36 -35.56
CA GLU A 162 3.88 3.52 -36.34
C GLU A 162 2.42 3.88 -36.05
N VAL A 163 1.74 3.06 -35.23
CA VAL A 163 0.32 3.22 -34.93
C VAL A 163 0.15 4.00 -33.61
N PRO A 164 -0.37 5.24 -33.65
CA PRO A 164 -0.50 6.07 -32.46
C PRO A 164 -1.34 5.44 -31.34
N GLN A 165 -2.37 4.67 -31.70
CA GLN A 165 -3.25 3.97 -30.75
C GLN A 165 -2.54 2.86 -29.96
N PHE A 166 -1.39 2.40 -30.45
CA PHE A 166 -0.57 1.37 -29.84
C PHE A 166 0.71 1.92 -29.21
N LEU A 167 0.82 3.25 -29.10
CA LEU A 167 1.96 3.96 -28.53
C LEU A 167 1.55 4.82 -27.33
N HIS A 168 2.47 4.96 -26.37
CA HIS A 168 2.41 5.99 -25.35
C HIS A 168 3.73 6.78 -25.37
N GLY A 169 3.69 7.97 -25.97
CA GLY A 169 4.89 8.76 -26.23
C GLY A 169 5.85 8.01 -27.16
N LYS A 170 7.00 7.58 -26.65
CA LYS A 170 8.04 6.82 -27.39
C LYS A 170 8.00 5.30 -27.15
N SER A 171 7.06 4.80 -26.35
CA SER A 171 7.00 3.40 -25.93
C SER A 171 5.79 2.68 -26.51
N SER A 172 5.97 1.45 -27.01
CA SER A 172 4.88 0.59 -27.47
C SER A 172 4.05 0.07 -26.29
N LEU A 173 2.72 0.11 -26.44
CA LEU A 173 1.73 -0.44 -25.51
C LEU A 173 1.46 -1.93 -25.76
N VAL A 174 1.97 -2.48 -26.86
CA VAL A 174 1.67 -3.84 -27.33
C VAL A 174 2.65 -4.84 -26.75
N TYR A 175 2.14 -5.94 -26.18
CA TYR A 175 2.96 -7.01 -25.61
C TYR A 175 3.04 -8.26 -26.48
N GLU A 176 1.99 -8.55 -27.25
CA GLU A 176 1.92 -9.74 -28.10
C GLU A 176 1.00 -9.50 -29.30
N VAL A 177 1.37 -10.08 -30.44
CA VAL A 177 0.52 -10.12 -31.64
C VAL A 177 0.30 -11.58 -31.99
N LEU A 178 -0.96 -12.00 -31.95
CA LEU A 178 -1.38 -13.31 -32.41
C LEU A 178 -1.88 -13.19 -33.85
N ARG A 179 -1.35 -14.04 -34.73
CA ARG A 179 -1.83 -14.21 -36.10
C ARG A 179 -2.26 -15.65 -36.32
N PHE A 180 -3.50 -15.85 -36.78
CA PHE A 180 -4.11 -17.19 -36.92
C PHE A 180 -3.99 -18.06 -35.65
N GLY A 181 -4.11 -17.46 -34.47
CA GLY A 181 -4.04 -18.17 -33.18
C GLY A 181 -2.63 -18.58 -32.73
N ARG A 182 -1.57 -18.14 -33.42
CA ARG A 182 -0.17 -18.34 -33.02
C ARG A 182 0.50 -17.01 -32.72
N ALA A 183 1.31 -16.99 -31.65
CA ALA A 183 2.11 -15.84 -31.27
C ALA A 183 3.24 -15.62 -32.28
N ILE A 184 3.36 -14.41 -32.80
CA ILE A 184 4.51 -14.03 -33.62
C ILE A 184 5.68 -13.72 -32.68
N THR A 185 6.58 -14.68 -32.53
CA THR A 185 7.80 -14.56 -31.69
C THR A 185 9.07 -14.35 -32.48
N ASP A 186 9.04 -14.60 -33.79
CA ASP A 186 10.24 -14.65 -34.65
C ASP A 186 10.72 -13.27 -35.10
N VAL A 187 9.91 -12.24 -34.86
CA VAL A 187 10.17 -10.86 -35.30
C VAL A 187 10.03 -9.93 -34.09
N PRO A 188 10.97 -9.00 -33.86
CA PRO A 188 10.83 -8.00 -32.82
C PRO A 188 9.57 -7.16 -33.06
N LEU A 189 8.82 -6.84 -32.00
CA LEU A 189 7.55 -6.09 -32.03
C LEU A 189 7.60 -4.82 -32.90
N ASP A 190 8.76 -4.16 -32.93
CA ASP A 190 8.98 -2.93 -33.67
C ASP A 190 8.99 -3.11 -35.20
N ALA A 191 9.21 -4.34 -35.67
CA ALA A 191 9.23 -4.71 -37.08
C ALA A 191 7.97 -5.48 -37.51
N ILE A 192 7.07 -5.82 -36.58
CA ILE A 192 5.83 -6.55 -36.91
C ILE A 192 4.88 -5.63 -37.66
N THR A 193 4.46 -6.03 -38.86
CA THR A 193 3.39 -5.37 -39.60
C THR A 193 2.03 -5.94 -39.22
N ILE A 194 1.08 -5.03 -39.06
CA ILE A 194 -0.29 -5.31 -38.63
C ILE A 194 -1.12 -5.79 -39.82
N HIS A 195 -1.85 -6.89 -39.66
CA HIS A 195 -2.78 -7.40 -40.67
C HIS A 195 -4.19 -7.58 -40.09
N THR A 196 -5.18 -7.59 -40.98
CA THR A 196 -6.56 -7.92 -40.64
C THR A 196 -6.65 -9.32 -40.04
N GLY A 197 -7.38 -9.48 -38.94
CA GLY A 197 -7.50 -10.73 -38.20
C GLY A 197 -6.41 -10.95 -37.14
N ASP A 198 -5.44 -10.05 -37.02
CA ASP A 198 -4.47 -10.09 -35.92
C ASP A 198 -5.18 -9.74 -34.59
N VAL A 199 -4.83 -10.45 -33.53
CA VAL A 199 -5.21 -10.12 -32.16
C VAL A 199 -4.01 -9.52 -31.46
N ILE A 200 -4.11 -8.22 -31.20
CA ILE A 200 -3.10 -7.42 -30.53
C ILE A 200 -3.43 -7.34 -29.06
N TRP A 201 -2.53 -7.88 -28.29
CA TRP A 201 -2.57 -7.83 -26.86
C TRP A 201 -1.76 -6.61 -26.37
N LEU A 202 -2.40 -5.74 -25.59
CA LEU A 202 -1.83 -4.46 -25.17
C LEU A 202 -2.10 -4.15 -23.70
N ARG A 203 -1.22 -3.32 -23.13
CA ARG A 203 -1.33 -2.78 -21.79
C ARG A 203 -1.56 -1.28 -21.88
N ALA A 204 -2.70 -0.80 -21.40
CA ALA A 204 -3.10 0.60 -21.55
C ALA A 204 -3.88 1.08 -20.33
N THR A 205 -3.80 2.37 -20.02
CA THR A 205 -4.63 2.98 -18.96
C THR A 205 -6.12 2.94 -19.33
N SER A 206 -7.03 3.11 -18.36
CA SER A 206 -8.47 3.16 -18.66
C SER A 206 -8.83 4.22 -19.71
N LYS A 207 -8.12 5.36 -19.71
CA LYS A 207 -8.30 6.44 -20.69
C LYS A 207 -7.92 5.98 -22.10
N GLN A 208 -6.75 5.34 -22.22
CA GLN A 208 -6.27 4.81 -23.51
C GLN A 208 -7.12 3.64 -24.02
N LEU A 209 -7.59 2.75 -23.16
CA LEU A 209 -8.51 1.69 -23.57
C LEU A 209 -9.84 2.26 -24.11
N ALA A 210 -10.32 3.36 -23.54
CA ALA A 210 -11.48 4.06 -24.05
C ALA A 210 -11.22 4.69 -25.44
N GLU A 211 -10.04 5.27 -25.67
CA GLU A 211 -9.61 5.79 -26.98
C GLU A 211 -9.49 4.68 -28.04
N ILE A 212 -8.86 3.55 -27.68
CA ILE A 212 -8.72 2.37 -28.53
C ILE A 212 -10.10 1.82 -28.90
N ARG A 213 -11.02 1.74 -27.95
CA ARG A 213 -12.41 1.29 -28.17
C ARG A 213 -13.20 2.23 -29.09
N ALA A 214 -12.90 3.53 -29.08
CA ALA A 214 -13.54 4.52 -29.93
C ALA A 214 -13.00 4.52 -31.38
N THR A 215 -11.89 3.83 -31.64
CA THR A 215 -11.24 3.80 -32.96
C THR A 215 -11.94 2.80 -33.89
N LYS A 216 -12.30 3.24 -35.11
CA LYS A 216 -12.93 2.39 -36.12
C LYS A 216 -11.97 1.28 -36.58
N GLY A 217 -12.51 0.06 -36.74
CA GLY A 217 -11.72 -1.11 -37.16
C GLY A 217 -11.02 -1.86 -36.03
N LEU A 218 -11.11 -1.38 -34.78
CA LEU A 218 -10.60 -2.09 -33.59
C LEU A 218 -11.77 -2.66 -32.78
N LYS A 219 -11.77 -3.97 -32.53
CA LYS A 219 -12.75 -4.61 -31.66
C LYS A 219 -12.07 -5.13 -30.41
N MET A 220 -12.47 -4.60 -29.26
CA MET A 220 -12.03 -5.11 -27.96
C MET A 220 -12.51 -6.57 -27.81
N HIS A 221 -11.60 -7.49 -27.58
CA HIS A 221 -11.94 -8.82 -27.10
C HIS A 221 -12.28 -8.69 -25.61
N HIS A 222 -13.55 -8.48 -25.30
CA HIS A 222 -14.05 -8.68 -23.95
C HIS A 222 -13.97 -10.18 -23.66
N GLU A 223 -13.08 -10.57 -22.75
CA GLU A 223 -13.11 -11.80 -21.92
C GLU A 223 -13.94 -12.96 -22.48
N THR A 224 -13.61 -13.47 -23.66
CA THR A 224 -14.10 -14.75 -24.18
C THR A 224 -13.20 -15.22 -25.31
N VAL A 225 -11.97 -15.64 -24.99
CA VAL A 225 -11.27 -16.63 -25.82
C VAL A 225 -11.03 -17.86 -24.96
N ALA A 226 -12.12 -18.59 -24.78
CA ALA A 226 -12.05 -20.04 -24.73
C ALA A 226 -11.26 -20.49 -25.96
N ARG A 227 -10.04 -20.95 -25.72
CA ARG A 227 -9.35 -21.84 -26.64
C ARG A 227 -10.16 -23.15 -26.68
N PRO A 228 -10.29 -23.83 -27.83
CA PRO A 228 -10.94 -25.14 -27.85
C PRO A 228 -10.20 -26.09 -26.92
N ALA A 229 -10.98 -26.89 -26.21
CA ALA A 229 -10.61 -27.84 -25.16
C ALA A 229 -9.27 -28.56 -25.41
N ASP A 230 -8.35 -28.42 -24.46
CA ASP A 230 -7.94 -29.53 -23.58
C ASP A 230 -7.07 -28.96 -22.45
N ASP A 231 -7.29 -29.50 -21.25
CA ASP A 231 -6.59 -29.31 -19.98
C ASP A 231 -7.17 -28.29 -18.97
N ASP A 232 -7.69 -28.86 -17.88
CA ASP A 232 -8.32 -28.24 -16.71
C ASP A 232 -7.38 -27.26 -15.99
N SER A 233 -7.57 -25.95 -16.15
CA SER A 233 -6.99 -24.95 -15.24
C SER A 233 -7.63 -23.56 -15.36
N GLU A 234 -8.87 -23.40 -14.89
CA GLU A 234 -9.54 -22.09 -14.77
C GLU A 234 -8.96 -21.17 -13.67
N GLN A 235 -7.91 -21.58 -12.94
CA GLN A 235 -7.26 -20.77 -11.89
C GLN A 235 -5.96 -20.06 -12.33
N SER A 236 -5.52 -20.20 -13.59
CA SER A 236 -4.15 -19.84 -14.00
C SER A 236 -3.96 -18.47 -14.66
N ARG A 237 -4.97 -17.58 -14.69
CA ARG A 237 -4.91 -16.35 -15.52
C ARG A 237 -5.15 -15.02 -14.80
N GLU A 238 -5.12 -14.98 -13.47
CA GLU A 238 -4.97 -13.70 -12.77
C GLU A 238 -3.52 -13.21 -12.86
N ILE A 239 -3.35 -11.98 -13.35
CA ILE A 239 -2.07 -11.28 -13.37
C ILE A 239 -1.87 -10.68 -11.99
N HIS A 240 -0.82 -11.10 -11.29
CA HIS A 240 -0.44 -10.54 -10.00
C HIS A 240 0.73 -9.57 -10.16
N THR A 241 0.87 -8.67 -9.19
CA THR A 241 1.98 -7.74 -9.08
C THR A 241 2.75 -8.08 -7.82
N VAL A 242 4.08 -8.25 -7.92
CA VAL A 242 4.96 -8.51 -6.78
C VAL A 242 6.14 -7.55 -6.78
N GLU A 243 6.63 -7.23 -5.59
CA GLU A 243 7.84 -6.45 -5.39
C GLU A 243 9.03 -7.39 -5.18
N ALA A 244 10.10 -7.21 -5.95
CA ALA A 244 11.29 -8.05 -5.91
C ALA A 244 12.55 -7.19 -5.85
N ILE A 245 13.47 -7.49 -4.94
CA ILE A 245 14.72 -6.74 -4.78
C ILE A 245 15.87 -7.50 -5.43
N ILE A 246 16.75 -6.80 -6.14
CA ILE A 246 17.91 -7.43 -6.77
C ILE A 246 18.93 -7.82 -5.70
N GLY A 247 19.21 -9.13 -5.60
CA GLY A 247 20.17 -9.70 -4.64
C GLY A 247 21.63 -9.41 -4.99
N ARG A 248 22.54 -9.55 -4.01
CA ARG A 248 23.98 -9.29 -4.19
C ARG A 248 24.65 -10.16 -5.26
N HIS A 249 24.15 -11.38 -5.43
CA HIS A 249 24.66 -12.36 -6.39
C HIS A 249 23.80 -12.43 -7.67
N SER A 250 22.89 -11.46 -7.88
CA SER A 250 22.00 -11.48 -9.03
C SER A 250 22.75 -11.27 -10.33
N ARG A 251 22.51 -12.14 -11.30
CA ARG A 251 23.08 -12.06 -12.66
C ARG A 251 22.58 -10.85 -13.45
N LEU A 252 21.60 -10.15 -12.91
CA LEU A 252 20.99 -8.94 -13.47
C LEU A 252 21.81 -7.68 -13.14
N VAL A 253 22.69 -7.72 -12.14
CA VAL A 253 23.52 -6.58 -11.73
C VAL A 253 24.45 -6.15 -12.86
N GLY A 254 24.45 -4.85 -13.18
CA GLY A 254 25.25 -4.25 -14.24
C GLY A 254 24.66 -4.37 -15.65
N ARG A 255 23.54 -5.10 -15.82
CA ARG A 255 22.84 -5.21 -17.10
C ARG A 255 21.68 -4.23 -17.17
N THR A 256 21.34 -3.78 -18.36
CA THR A 256 20.11 -3.01 -18.57
C THR A 256 18.86 -3.90 -18.48
N VAL A 257 17.70 -3.31 -18.24
CA VAL A 257 16.41 -4.04 -18.31
C VAL A 257 16.21 -4.69 -19.68
N ARG A 258 16.67 -4.04 -20.76
CA ARG A 258 16.66 -4.57 -22.12
C ARG A 258 17.56 -5.79 -22.27
N GLU A 259 18.81 -5.72 -21.81
CA GLU A 259 19.79 -6.80 -21.94
C GLU A 259 19.48 -8.00 -21.04
N SER A 260 18.92 -7.75 -19.86
CA SER A 260 18.56 -8.78 -18.90
C SER A 260 17.42 -9.68 -19.37
N ASN A 261 16.63 -9.25 -20.37
CA ASN A 261 15.58 -10.02 -20.99
C ASN A 261 14.62 -10.68 -19.97
N ILE A 262 14.36 -10.00 -18.84
CA ILE A 262 13.54 -10.50 -17.71
C ILE A 262 12.19 -11.02 -18.22
N ARG A 263 11.61 -10.32 -19.21
CA ARG A 263 10.38 -10.72 -19.90
C ARG A 263 10.46 -12.08 -20.60
N ARG A 264 11.53 -12.35 -21.35
CA ARG A 264 11.71 -13.62 -22.07
C ARG A 264 12.10 -14.76 -21.13
N ARG A 265 12.89 -14.45 -20.09
CA ARG A 265 13.47 -15.45 -19.20
C ARG A 265 12.49 -15.95 -18.14
N TYR A 266 11.66 -15.06 -17.61
CA TYR A 266 10.79 -15.36 -16.48
C TYR A 266 9.30 -15.20 -16.78
N GLY A 267 8.92 -14.75 -17.98
CA GLY A 267 7.52 -14.53 -18.33
C GLY A 267 6.85 -13.38 -17.56
N VAL A 268 7.65 -12.50 -16.96
CA VAL A 268 7.17 -11.38 -16.13
C VAL A 268 7.70 -10.04 -16.66
N VAL A 269 6.93 -8.98 -16.46
CA VAL A 269 7.28 -7.63 -16.94
C VAL A 269 7.70 -6.77 -15.76
N VAL A 270 8.77 -6.00 -15.96
CA VAL A 270 9.16 -4.95 -15.01
C VAL A 270 8.21 -3.76 -15.20
N ALA A 271 7.29 -3.57 -14.25
CA ALA A 271 6.32 -2.48 -14.22
C ALA A 271 6.93 -1.16 -13.74
N ALA A 272 7.83 -1.22 -12.75
CA ALA A 272 8.53 -0.06 -12.20
C ALA A 272 9.88 -0.45 -11.59
N ILE A 273 10.80 0.52 -11.52
CA ILE A 273 12.09 0.39 -10.84
C ILE A 273 12.23 1.50 -9.81
N HIS A 274 12.55 1.13 -8.59
CA HIS A 274 12.85 2.05 -7.51
C HIS A 274 14.30 1.88 -7.07
N ARG A 275 15.01 3.01 -7.01
CA ARG A 275 16.37 3.08 -6.47
C ARG A 275 16.40 4.14 -5.38
N ARG A 276 16.73 3.74 -4.15
CA ARG A 276 16.82 4.66 -2.99
C ARG A 276 15.57 5.52 -2.78
N GLY A 277 14.38 4.98 -3.04
CA GLY A 277 13.10 5.67 -2.87
C GLY A 277 12.70 6.64 -3.99
N ALA A 278 13.48 6.75 -5.07
CA ALA A 278 13.08 7.47 -6.27
C ALA A 278 12.58 6.48 -7.35
N GLU A 279 11.41 6.76 -7.93
CA GLU A 279 10.85 6.00 -9.05
C GLU A 279 11.54 6.44 -10.35
N MET A 280 12.00 5.48 -11.14
CA MET A 280 12.65 5.74 -12.42
C MET A 280 11.70 5.42 -13.57
N THR A 281 10.82 6.36 -13.90
CA THR A 281 9.71 6.17 -14.86
C THR A 281 10.10 6.40 -16.32
N THR A 282 11.15 7.19 -16.60
CA THR A 282 11.57 7.56 -17.95
C THR A 282 12.77 6.74 -18.41
N GLY A 283 12.66 6.06 -19.55
CA GLY A 283 13.78 5.32 -20.14
C GLY A 283 14.19 4.04 -19.39
N TYR A 284 13.27 3.44 -18.61
CA TYR A 284 13.56 2.29 -17.74
C TYR A 284 14.24 1.11 -18.44
N GLN A 285 14.04 0.96 -19.76
CA GLN A 285 14.65 -0.10 -20.57
C GLN A 285 16.18 -0.03 -20.63
N ASP A 286 16.76 1.17 -20.54
CA ASP A 286 18.20 1.39 -20.69
C ASP A 286 18.88 1.64 -19.32
N ILE A 287 18.14 1.51 -18.23
CA ILE A 287 18.66 1.64 -16.86
C ILE A 287 19.44 0.38 -16.51
N GLN A 288 20.71 0.55 -16.13
CA GLN A 288 21.52 -0.52 -15.55
C GLN A 288 21.03 -0.87 -14.15
N LEU A 289 20.69 -2.13 -13.95
CA LEU A 289 20.23 -2.68 -12.70
C LEU A 289 21.38 -2.80 -11.70
N ALA A 290 21.15 -2.39 -10.45
CA ALA A 290 22.13 -2.41 -9.38
C ALA A 290 21.64 -3.27 -8.21
N PHE A 291 22.58 -3.75 -7.40
CA PHE A 291 22.25 -4.41 -6.15
C PHE A 291 21.40 -3.48 -5.26
N GLY A 292 20.30 -4.02 -4.71
CA GLY A 292 19.37 -3.29 -3.86
C GLY A 292 18.34 -2.44 -4.61
N ASP A 293 18.31 -2.49 -5.95
CA ASP A 293 17.17 -1.96 -6.70
C ASP A 293 15.92 -2.80 -6.42
N THR A 294 14.80 -2.12 -6.30
CA THR A 294 13.48 -2.73 -6.15
C THR A 294 12.76 -2.71 -7.49
N LEU A 295 12.35 -3.87 -7.97
CA LEU A 295 11.58 -4.07 -9.19
C LEU A 295 10.15 -4.45 -8.85
N LEU A 296 9.20 -3.74 -9.44
CA LEU A 296 7.81 -4.15 -9.44
C LEU A 296 7.60 -5.07 -10.65
N LEU A 297 7.25 -6.32 -10.41
CA LEU A 297 7.11 -7.35 -11.43
C LEU A 297 5.64 -7.75 -11.58
N GLU A 298 5.15 -7.79 -12.82
CA GLU A 298 3.79 -8.18 -13.15
C GLU A 298 3.79 -9.42 -14.04
N GLY A 299 2.96 -10.40 -13.71
CA GLY A 299 2.85 -11.61 -14.51
C GLY A 299 1.86 -12.64 -13.94
N PRO A 300 1.69 -13.77 -14.62
CA PRO A 300 0.85 -14.87 -14.12
C PRO A 300 1.37 -15.41 -12.78
N ALA A 301 0.47 -15.86 -11.90
CA ALA A 301 0.82 -16.41 -10.59
C ALA A 301 1.94 -17.47 -10.65
N HIS A 302 1.89 -18.38 -11.63
CA HIS A 302 2.88 -19.44 -11.81
C HIS A 302 4.28 -18.92 -12.19
N SER A 303 4.36 -17.86 -12.99
CA SER A 303 5.62 -17.25 -13.43
C SER A 303 6.27 -16.45 -12.30
N LEU A 304 5.45 -15.77 -11.49
CA LEU A 304 5.90 -15.06 -10.29
C LEU A 304 6.38 -16.01 -9.20
N ALA A 305 5.69 -17.14 -9.00
CA ALA A 305 6.11 -18.19 -8.07
C ALA A 305 7.39 -18.93 -8.53
N GLN A 306 7.70 -18.93 -9.82
CA GLN A 306 8.98 -19.40 -10.34
C GLN A 306 10.10 -18.39 -10.09
N LEU A 307 9.82 -17.09 -10.22
CA LEU A 307 10.77 -16.02 -9.96
C LEU A 307 11.19 -15.94 -8.48
N GLN A 308 10.29 -16.27 -7.55
CA GLN A 308 10.61 -16.37 -6.12
C GLN A 308 11.58 -17.50 -5.78
N ARG A 309 11.71 -18.52 -6.64
CA ARG A 309 12.60 -19.67 -6.44
C ARG A 309 14.02 -19.46 -6.99
N GLU A 310 14.22 -18.39 -7.75
CA GLU A 310 15.50 -18.05 -8.37
C GLU A 310 16.32 -17.12 -7.45
N GLU A 311 17.62 -17.40 -7.33
CA GLU A 311 18.53 -16.66 -6.44
C GLU A 311 18.79 -15.20 -6.88
N ASP A 312 18.34 -14.84 -8.09
CA ASP A 312 18.51 -13.51 -8.67
C ASP A 312 17.68 -12.42 -7.93
N PHE A 313 16.69 -12.81 -7.11
CA PHE A 313 15.81 -11.88 -6.39
C PHE A 313 15.68 -12.20 -4.90
N LEU A 314 15.79 -11.18 -4.05
CA LEU A 314 15.43 -11.21 -2.64
C LEU A 314 13.97 -10.77 -2.54
N SER A 315 13.06 -11.73 -2.33
CA SER A 315 11.65 -11.44 -2.13
C SER A 315 11.45 -10.74 -0.78
N LEU A 316 11.11 -9.45 -0.82
CA LEU A 316 10.55 -8.75 0.34
C LEU A 316 9.05 -8.55 0.10
N SER A 317 8.30 -9.52 0.62
CA SER A 317 6.89 -9.49 1.02
C SER A 317 5.84 -9.06 0.00
N GLU A 318 4.85 -9.95 -0.18
CA GLU A 318 3.44 -9.54 -0.24
C GLU A 318 3.18 -8.54 0.91
N HIS A 319 3.20 -7.24 0.64
CA HIS A 319 2.50 -6.28 1.49
C HIS A 319 1.00 -6.43 1.22
N GLY A 320 0.47 -7.63 1.47
CA GLY A 320 -0.94 -7.81 1.72
C GLY A 320 -1.24 -7.09 3.02
N VAL A 321 -1.74 -5.86 2.92
CA VAL A 321 -2.43 -5.20 4.04
C VAL A 321 -3.45 -6.21 4.54
N SER A 322 -3.17 -6.82 5.69
CA SER A 322 -4.01 -7.88 6.25
C SER A 322 -5.41 -7.29 6.41
N ILE A 323 -6.36 -7.76 5.61
CA ILE A 323 -7.72 -7.22 5.61
C ILE A 323 -8.28 -7.50 7.01
N PRO A 324 -8.59 -6.46 7.81
CA PRO A 324 -9.04 -6.68 9.18
C PRO A 324 -10.32 -7.51 9.16
N ARG A 325 -10.33 -8.63 9.91
CA ARG A 325 -11.50 -9.50 10.05
C ARG A 325 -12.63 -8.72 10.75
N LYS A 326 -13.52 -8.12 9.95
CA LYS A 326 -14.63 -7.26 10.41
C LYS A 326 -15.47 -7.90 11.52
N SER A 327 -15.59 -9.23 11.56
CA SER A 327 -16.41 -9.96 12.54
C SER A 327 -15.84 -9.96 13.97
N ARG A 328 -14.56 -9.64 14.18
CA ARG A 328 -13.91 -9.70 15.50
C ARG A 328 -13.59 -8.34 16.11
N VAL A 329 -13.85 -7.25 15.38
CA VAL A 329 -13.58 -5.87 15.82
C VAL A 329 -14.41 -5.52 17.07
N LEU A 330 -15.69 -5.91 17.11
CA LEU A 330 -16.56 -5.61 18.25
C LEU A 330 -16.07 -6.29 19.54
N VAL A 331 -15.61 -7.55 19.42
CA VAL A 331 -15.07 -8.32 20.54
C VAL A 331 -13.77 -7.71 21.04
N ALA A 332 -12.84 -7.38 20.15
CA ALA A 332 -11.56 -6.76 20.50
C ALA A 332 -11.77 -5.39 21.18
N SER A 333 -12.64 -4.54 20.63
CA SER A 333 -13.00 -3.25 21.24
C SER A 333 -13.68 -3.42 22.60
N GLY A 334 -14.53 -4.44 22.76
CA GLY A 334 -15.17 -4.75 24.04
C GLY A 334 -14.16 -5.17 25.11
N ILE A 335 -13.18 -6.01 24.76
CA ILE A 335 -12.10 -6.40 25.67
C ILE A 335 -11.26 -5.19 26.06
N LEU A 336 -10.84 -4.37 25.08
CA LEU A 336 -10.07 -3.15 25.35
C LEU A 336 -10.84 -2.21 26.31
N LEU A 337 -12.13 -1.99 26.05
CA LEU A 337 -12.99 -1.17 26.91
C LEU A 337 -13.08 -1.74 28.33
N ALA A 338 -13.23 -3.06 28.47
CA ALA A 338 -13.28 -3.72 29.76
C ALA A 338 -11.97 -3.55 30.56
N VAL A 339 -10.82 -3.68 29.89
CA VAL A 339 -9.49 -3.44 30.50
C VAL A 339 -9.37 -1.99 30.97
N VAL A 340 -9.72 -1.03 30.11
CA VAL A 340 -9.67 0.40 30.43
C VAL A 340 -10.59 0.74 31.60
N LEU A 341 -11.84 0.26 31.60
CA LEU A 341 -12.78 0.50 32.70
C LEU A 341 -12.32 -0.16 34.00
N SER A 342 -11.83 -1.40 33.94
CA SER A 342 -11.33 -2.12 35.12
C SER A 342 -10.22 -1.34 35.82
N ALA A 343 -9.25 -0.86 35.03
CA ALA A 343 -8.15 -0.09 35.57
C ALA A 343 -8.54 1.36 35.91
N ALA A 344 -9.52 1.97 35.22
CA ALA A 344 -10.03 3.30 35.55
C ALA A 344 -10.72 3.35 36.92
N PHE A 345 -11.48 2.31 37.27
CA PHE A 345 -12.11 2.18 38.59
C PHE A 345 -11.18 1.58 39.64
N ASN A 346 -9.89 1.39 39.33
CA ASN A 346 -8.90 0.82 40.24
C ASN A 346 -9.30 -0.57 40.79
N LEU A 347 -10.06 -1.35 40.02
CA LEU A 347 -10.48 -2.71 40.40
C LEU A 347 -9.30 -3.69 40.39
N LEU A 348 -8.38 -3.50 39.45
CA LEU A 348 -7.20 -4.34 39.25
C LEU A 348 -6.01 -3.45 38.84
N PRO A 349 -4.77 -3.79 39.24
CA PRO A 349 -3.57 -3.19 38.66
C PRO A 349 -3.58 -3.25 37.14
N ILE A 350 -3.10 -2.19 36.48
CA ILE A 350 -3.11 -2.08 35.01
C ILE A 350 -2.40 -3.27 34.36
N ALA A 351 -1.29 -3.73 34.96
CA ALA A 351 -0.52 -4.87 34.47
C ALA A 351 -1.35 -6.17 34.42
N SER A 352 -2.12 -6.46 35.48
CA SER A 352 -2.94 -7.68 35.53
C SER A 352 -4.16 -7.57 34.61
N ALA A 353 -4.81 -6.40 34.55
CA ALA A 353 -5.90 -6.15 33.62
C ALA A 353 -5.45 -6.30 32.15
N ALA A 354 -4.27 -5.76 31.80
CA ALA A 354 -3.69 -5.90 30.47
C ALA A 354 -3.35 -7.35 30.13
N LEU A 355 -2.79 -8.12 31.06
CA LEU A 355 -2.46 -9.54 30.87
C LEU A 355 -3.72 -10.38 30.59
N ILE A 356 -4.78 -10.18 31.40
CA ILE A 356 -6.06 -10.86 31.21
C ILE A 356 -6.68 -10.49 29.85
N GLY A 357 -6.63 -9.21 29.49
CA GLY A 357 -7.10 -8.73 28.18
C GLY A 357 -6.34 -9.38 27.02
N ALA A 358 -5.02 -9.48 27.10
CA ALA A 358 -4.19 -10.12 26.07
C ALA A 358 -4.56 -11.59 25.90
N VAL A 359 -4.72 -12.34 27.00
CA VAL A 359 -5.17 -13.74 26.96
C VAL A 359 -6.57 -13.85 26.35
N ALA A 360 -7.50 -12.98 26.73
CA ALA A 360 -8.86 -12.98 26.19
C ALA A 360 -8.87 -12.72 24.67
N VAL A 361 -8.03 -11.82 24.15
CA VAL A 361 -7.90 -11.53 22.72
C VAL A 361 -7.39 -12.75 21.93
N ILE A 362 -6.46 -13.52 22.51
CA ILE A 362 -5.95 -14.75 21.90
C ILE A 362 -7.02 -15.86 21.94
N LEU A 363 -7.67 -16.07 23.07
CA LEU A 363 -8.72 -17.09 23.23
C LEU A 363 -9.93 -16.84 22.32
N THR A 364 -10.31 -15.58 22.14
CA THR A 364 -11.39 -15.19 21.23
C THR A 364 -10.99 -15.22 19.75
N ARG A 365 -9.74 -15.60 19.44
CA ARG A 365 -9.13 -15.61 18.09
C ARG A 365 -9.24 -14.26 17.38
N CYS A 366 -9.17 -13.17 18.15
CA CYS A 366 -9.02 -11.82 17.61
C CYS A 366 -7.59 -11.58 17.11
N LEU A 367 -6.60 -12.21 17.75
CA LEU A 367 -5.19 -12.18 17.35
C LEU A 367 -4.61 -13.59 17.43
N ASP A 368 -3.85 -14.01 16.41
CA ASP A 368 -3.13 -15.28 16.45
C ASP A 368 -1.92 -15.18 17.40
N ALA A 369 -1.59 -16.26 18.11
CA ALA A 369 -0.52 -16.25 19.12
C ALA A 369 0.85 -15.84 18.54
N ARG A 370 1.11 -16.14 17.26
CA ARG A 370 2.32 -15.71 16.56
C ARG A 370 2.38 -14.20 16.36
N ASP A 371 1.25 -13.57 16.04
CA ASP A 371 1.18 -12.12 15.86
C ASP A 371 1.20 -11.40 17.20
N ALA A 372 0.63 -12.00 18.25
CA ALA A 372 0.74 -11.51 19.62
C ALA A 372 2.21 -11.42 20.07
N TYR A 373 3.02 -12.46 19.80
CA TYR A 373 4.44 -12.47 20.14
C TYR A 373 5.23 -11.38 19.39
N LYS A 374 4.90 -11.13 18.12
CA LYS A 374 5.51 -10.05 17.31
C LYS A 374 5.14 -8.65 17.80
N ALA A 375 3.97 -8.50 18.41
CA ALA A 375 3.48 -7.22 18.93
C ALA A 375 4.15 -6.82 20.25
N VAL A 376 4.89 -7.73 20.91
CA VAL A 376 5.60 -7.43 22.15
C VAL A 376 6.84 -6.58 21.86
N GLU A 377 6.88 -5.39 22.45
CA GLU A 377 8.05 -4.50 22.41
C GLU A 377 9.11 -4.96 23.44
N TRP A 378 9.85 -6.01 23.09
CA TRP A 378 10.86 -6.66 23.97
C TRP A 378 11.85 -5.66 24.59
N ASN A 379 12.22 -4.62 23.85
CA ASN A 379 13.15 -3.59 24.32
C ASN A 379 12.65 -2.87 25.58
N ILE A 380 11.34 -2.66 25.72
CA ILE A 380 10.77 -2.01 26.93
C ILE A 380 10.79 -2.98 28.10
N LEU A 381 10.45 -4.25 27.89
CA LEU A 381 10.50 -5.25 28.95
C LEU A 381 11.93 -5.41 29.49
N PHE A 382 12.93 -5.48 28.62
CA PHE A 382 14.33 -5.51 29.04
C PHE A 382 14.77 -4.25 29.77
N LEU A 383 14.22 -3.07 29.44
CA LEU A 383 14.56 -1.82 30.13
C LEU A 383 13.94 -1.74 31.54
N ILE A 384 12.78 -2.36 31.75
CA ILE A 384 12.09 -2.35 33.06
C ILE A 384 12.66 -3.44 33.99
N TYR A 385 12.98 -4.63 33.47
CA TYR A 385 13.43 -5.78 34.26
C TYR A 385 14.94 -6.05 34.20
N GLY A 386 15.68 -5.28 33.40
CA GLY A 386 17.11 -5.47 33.13
C GLY A 386 18.03 -4.86 34.17
#